data_AF-A0A7X8LZN5-F1
#
_entry.id   AF-A0A7X8LZN5-F1
#
_cell.length_a   1.000
_cell.length_b   1.000
_cell.length_c   1.000
_cell.angle_alpha   90.00
_cell.angle_beta   90.00
_cell.angle_gamma   90.00
#
_symmetry.space_group_name_H-M   'P 1'
#
loop_
_entity.id
_entity.type
_entity.pdbx_description
1 polymer ?
#
loop_
_entity_poly.entity_id
_entity_poly.type
_entity_poly.pdbx_seq_one_letter_code
_entity_poly.pdbx_strand_id
1 'polypeptide(L)'
;MDNKILSQIKRSLKVFADYVLALILFFLFTMPVISGVKDNPRNAITYLSIVIFIILFYNIYVDMRNIAFKEKRPQYNINPPFYKGFIYGLMGIIPLVAIQIILIMIKVPKEFETLHRRLYQGFGGPLYWISRLLGDQSVHYVISFTVLAFIAGAGYFAGFKDFYLLNFIRQKLGIKRKEKKEAAKK
;
A
#
# COMPACT_ATOMS: atom_id res chain seq x y z
N MET A 1 -20.50 13.01 -6.68
CA MET A 1 -19.28 12.83 -5.88
C MET A 1 -18.71 14.22 -5.69
N ASP A 2 -18.78 14.79 -4.49
CA ASP A 2 -18.47 16.21 -4.34
C ASP A 2 -16.96 16.45 -4.33
N ASN A 3 -16.50 17.55 -4.94
CA ASN A 3 -15.10 18.02 -4.86
C ASN A 3 -14.74 18.61 -3.48
N LYS A 4 -15.66 18.51 -2.51
CA LYS A 4 -15.50 18.96 -1.13
C LYS A 4 -14.23 18.37 -0.51
N ILE A 5 -13.55 19.19 0.29
CA ILE A 5 -12.32 18.83 1.01
C ILE A 5 -12.47 17.51 1.79
N LEU A 6 -13.63 17.31 2.44
CA LEU A 6 -13.97 16.07 3.15
C LEU A 6 -13.87 14.79 2.30
N SER A 7 -14.27 14.86 1.03
CA SER A 7 -14.20 13.69 0.13
C SER A 7 -12.77 13.37 -0.26
N GLN A 8 -11.93 14.40 -0.41
CA GLN A 8 -10.51 14.26 -0.70
C GLN A 8 -9.79 13.64 0.50
N ILE A 9 -10.03 14.16 1.70
CA ILE A 9 -9.49 13.60 2.95
C ILE A 9 -9.89 12.13 3.11
N LYS A 10 -11.17 11.79 2.89
CA LYS A 10 -11.64 10.40 2.98
C LYS A 10 -10.94 9.46 1.99
N ARG A 11 -10.65 9.93 0.77
CA ARG A 11 -9.91 9.15 -0.25
C ARG A 11 -8.45 8.97 0.14
N SER A 12 -7.80 10.02 0.67
CA SER A 12 -6.43 9.93 1.17
C SER A 12 -6.31 9.02 2.39
N LEU A 13 -7.26 9.10 3.33
CA LEU A 13 -7.33 8.22 4.51
C LEU A 13 -7.48 6.75 4.13
N LYS A 14 -7.96 6.46 2.93
CA LYS A 14 -8.04 5.08 2.44
C LYS A 14 -6.66 4.45 2.29
N VAL A 15 -5.67 5.18 1.79
CA VAL A 15 -4.26 4.70 1.69
C VAL A 15 -3.71 4.40 3.08
N PHE A 16 -4.00 5.27 4.05
CA PHE A 16 -3.63 5.05 5.45
C PHE A 16 -4.29 3.78 6.00
N ALA A 17 -5.59 3.60 5.80
CA ALA A 17 -6.34 2.44 6.29
C ALA A 17 -5.83 1.13 5.66
N ASP A 18 -5.54 1.12 4.35
CA ASP A 18 -4.97 -0.03 3.66
C ASP A 18 -3.59 -0.40 4.23
N TYR A 19 -2.77 0.61 4.54
CA TYR A 19 -1.47 0.39 5.21
C TYR A 19 -1.64 -0.20 6.61
N VAL A 20 -2.54 0.36 7.43
CA VAL A 20 -2.80 -0.15 8.79
C VAL A 20 -3.31 -1.59 8.74
N LEU A 21 -4.18 -1.92 7.79
CA LEU A 21 -4.65 -3.30 7.59
C LEU A 21 -3.49 -4.23 7.24
N ALA A 22 -2.61 -3.82 6.32
CA ALA A 22 -1.42 -4.58 5.96
C ALA A 22 -0.45 -4.72 7.15
N LEU A 23 -0.32 -3.69 7.98
CA LEU A 23 0.51 -3.72 9.18
C LEU A 23 -0.04 -4.72 10.22
N ILE A 24 -1.35 -4.75 10.43
CA ILE A 24 -2.01 -5.75 11.28
C ILE A 24 -1.75 -7.16 10.76
N LEU A 25 -1.92 -7.38 9.45
CA LEU A 25 -1.61 -8.66 8.83
C LEU A 25 -0.13 -9.03 9.00
N PHE A 26 0.78 -8.07 8.82
CA PHE A 26 2.21 -8.29 9.03
C PHE A 26 2.48 -8.79 10.45
N PHE A 27 1.96 -8.12 11.48
CA PHE A 27 2.15 -8.54 12.87
C PHE A 27 1.51 -9.90 13.17
N LEU A 28 0.31 -10.16 12.66
CA LEU A 28 -0.39 -11.44 12.80
C LEU A 28 0.47 -12.60 12.30
N PHE A 29 1.12 -12.43 11.14
CA PHE A 29 1.94 -13.48 10.52
C PHE A 29 3.41 -13.48 10.96
N THR A 30 3.87 -12.46 11.68
CA THR A 30 5.27 -12.36 12.11
C THR A 30 5.66 -13.52 13.03
N MET A 31 4.86 -13.80 14.05
CA MET A 31 5.17 -14.87 15.02
C MET A 31 5.21 -16.26 14.39
N PRO A 32 4.18 -16.70 13.62
CA PRO A 32 4.24 -17.99 12.92
C PRO A 32 5.42 -18.13 11.96
N VAL A 33 5.79 -17.05 11.25
CA VAL A 33 6.90 -17.08 10.30
C VAL A 33 8.25 -17.20 11.01
N ILE A 34 8.44 -16.47 12.12
CA ILE A 34 9.69 -16.55 12.90
C ILE A 34 9.81 -17.92 13.57
N SER A 35 8.73 -18.48 14.14
CA SER A 35 8.79 -19.78 14.80
C SER A 35 9.03 -20.93 13.83
N GLY A 36 8.57 -20.80 12.57
CA GLY A 36 8.78 -21.79 11.52
C GLY A 36 10.19 -21.80 10.90
N VAL A 37 11.02 -20.77 11.13
CA VAL A 37 12.35 -20.63 10.51
C VAL A 37 13.45 -20.66 11.55
N LYS A 38 14.31 -21.69 11.52
CA LYS A 38 15.40 -21.88 12.50
C LYS A 38 16.67 -21.08 12.18
N ASP A 39 17.03 -20.96 10.90
CA ASP A 39 18.40 -20.57 10.54
C ASP A 39 18.54 -19.11 10.08
N ASN A 40 17.43 -18.42 9.75
CA ASN A 40 17.50 -17.01 9.32
C ASN A 40 16.18 -16.21 9.49
N PRO A 41 15.85 -15.76 10.72
CA PRO A 41 14.62 -15.01 10.97
C PRO A 41 14.59 -13.66 10.22
N ARG A 42 15.75 -13.06 9.96
CA ARG A 42 15.84 -11.77 9.26
C ARG A 42 15.36 -11.89 7.81
N ASN A 43 15.81 -12.91 7.08
CA ASN A 43 15.36 -13.13 5.71
C ASN A 43 13.88 -13.57 5.67
N ALA A 44 13.43 -14.36 6.64
CA ALA A 44 12.03 -14.74 6.76
C ALA A 44 11.11 -13.51 6.89
N ILE A 45 11.47 -12.54 7.74
CA ILE A 45 10.73 -11.28 7.90
C ILE A 45 10.74 -10.46 6.61
N THR A 46 11.87 -10.41 5.89
CA THR A 46 11.93 -9.74 4.58
C THR A 46 10.99 -10.39 3.56
N TYR A 47 10.98 -11.72 3.44
CA TYR A 47 10.05 -12.39 2.53
C TYR A 47 8.59 -12.18 2.94
N LEU A 48 8.28 -12.24 4.24
CA LEU A 48 6.96 -11.91 4.75
C LEU A 48 6.56 -10.48 4.35
N SER A 49 7.46 -9.50 4.53
CA SER A 49 7.18 -8.11 4.14
C SER A 49 6.90 -7.95 2.65
N ILE A 50 7.58 -8.72 1.77
CA ILE A 50 7.30 -8.71 0.33
C ILE A 50 5.90 -9.27 0.04
N VAL A 51 5.52 -10.38 0.68
CA VAL A 51 4.18 -10.98 0.50
C VAL A 51 3.09 -10.01 0.95
N ILE A 52 3.22 -9.42 2.14
CA ILE A 52 2.28 -8.44 2.66
C ILE A 52 2.25 -7.17 1.80
N PHE A 53 3.42 -6.74 1.30
CA PHE A 53 3.52 -5.61 0.38
C PHE A 53 2.73 -5.86 -0.91
N ILE A 54 2.75 -7.06 -1.48
CA ILE A 54 1.98 -7.37 -2.70
C ILE A 54 0.48 -7.21 -2.45
N ILE A 55 -0.01 -7.62 -1.28
CA ILE A 55 -1.42 -7.46 -0.87
C ILE A 55 -1.75 -5.97 -0.72
N LEU A 56 -0.90 -5.22 0.00
CA LEU A 56 -1.02 -3.78 0.18
C LEU A 56 -1.04 -3.03 -1.15
N PHE A 57 -0.09 -3.36 -2.03
CA PHE A 57 0.02 -2.82 -3.38
C PHE A 57 -1.28 -3.02 -4.15
N TYR A 58 -1.79 -4.25 -4.16
CA TYR A 58 -3.01 -4.58 -4.89
C TYR A 58 -4.23 -3.81 -4.37
N ASN A 59 -4.39 -3.71 -3.05
CA ASN A 59 -5.50 -2.99 -2.43
C ASN A 59 -5.49 -1.50 -2.81
N ILE A 60 -4.37 -0.81 -2.54
CA ILE A 60 -4.22 0.62 -2.85
C ILE A 60 -4.43 0.86 -4.35
N TYR A 61 -3.81 0.03 -5.20
CA TYR A 61 -3.91 0.16 -6.65
C TYR A 61 -5.36 0.03 -7.13
N VAL A 62 -6.07 -1.03 -6.70
CA VAL A 62 -7.45 -1.28 -7.13
C VAL A 62 -8.39 -0.21 -6.62
N ASP A 63 -8.20 0.26 -5.39
CA ASP A 63 -9.04 1.28 -4.79
C ASP A 63 -8.88 2.63 -5.47
N MET A 64 -7.65 3.05 -5.75
CA MET A 64 -7.39 4.28 -6.49
C MET A 64 -7.90 4.20 -7.93
N ARG A 65 -7.78 3.05 -8.57
CA ARG A 65 -8.37 2.80 -9.89
C ARG A 65 -9.89 2.96 -9.86
N ASN A 66 -10.55 2.35 -8.89
CA ASN A 66 -12.01 2.42 -8.73
C ASN A 66 -12.48 3.85 -8.41
N ILE A 67 -11.69 4.63 -7.67
CA ILE A 67 -11.94 6.05 -7.41
C ILE A 67 -11.84 6.84 -8.72
N ALA A 68 -10.77 6.68 -9.49
CA ALA A 68 -10.60 7.36 -10.78
C ALA A 68 -11.73 7.04 -11.77
N PHE A 69 -12.15 5.78 -11.87
CA PHE A 69 -13.31 5.38 -12.68
C PHE A 69 -14.59 6.11 -12.30
N LYS A 70 -14.82 6.37 -11.01
CA LYS A 70 -15.99 7.11 -10.55
C LYS A 70 -15.88 8.60 -10.82
N GLU A 71 -14.70 9.18 -10.63
CA GLU A 71 -14.47 10.61 -10.83
C GLU A 71 -14.43 11.02 -12.32
N LYS A 72 -13.99 10.14 -13.21
CA LYS A 72 -13.98 10.36 -14.66
C LYS A 72 -15.38 10.43 -15.28
N ARG A 73 -16.40 9.87 -14.63
CA ARG A 73 -17.75 9.77 -15.22
C ARG A 73 -18.31 11.16 -15.54
N PRO A 74 -18.87 11.37 -16.76
CA PRO A 74 -19.42 12.66 -17.20
C PRO A 74 -20.49 13.22 -16.26
N GLN A 75 -21.20 12.33 -15.55
CA GLN A 75 -22.25 12.67 -14.59
C GLN A 75 -21.80 13.58 -13.44
N TYR A 76 -20.51 13.77 -13.21
CA TYR A 76 -20.02 14.57 -12.10
C TYR A 76 -19.27 15.86 -12.51
N ASN A 77 -19.03 16.10 -13.80
CA ASN A 77 -18.31 17.29 -14.34
C ASN A 77 -17.06 17.72 -13.53
N ILE A 78 -16.32 16.76 -12.96
CA ILE A 78 -15.20 17.04 -12.04
C ILE A 78 -13.89 17.25 -12.81
N ASN A 79 -13.81 16.78 -14.07
CA ASN A 79 -12.60 16.77 -14.92
C ASN A 79 -11.30 16.63 -14.10
N PRO A 80 -11.17 15.56 -13.29
CA PRO A 80 -10.09 15.47 -12.33
C PRO A 80 -8.74 15.29 -13.06
N PRO A 81 -7.65 15.90 -12.55
CA PRO A 81 -6.34 15.70 -13.12
C PRO A 81 -5.87 14.25 -12.93
N PHE A 82 -5.11 13.72 -13.90
CA PHE A 82 -4.61 12.34 -13.87
C PHE A 82 -3.65 12.06 -12.68
N TYR A 83 -3.00 13.10 -12.15
CA TYR A 83 -2.05 13.00 -11.03
C TYR A 83 -2.72 13.03 -9.65
N LYS A 84 -4.05 13.16 -9.57
CA LYS A 84 -4.78 13.31 -8.29
C LYS A 84 -4.57 12.13 -7.34
N GLY A 85 -4.41 10.91 -7.88
CA GLY A 85 -4.07 9.74 -7.07
C GLY A 85 -2.74 9.84 -6.33
N PHE A 86 -1.75 10.51 -6.93
CA PHE A 86 -0.47 10.75 -6.26
C PHE A 86 -0.65 11.71 -5.07
N ILE A 87 -1.48 12.75 -5.23
CA ILE A 87 -1.82 13.68 -4.15
C ILE A 87 -2.56 12.95 -3.02
N TYR A 88 -3.52 12.06 -3.35
CA TYR A 88 -4.20 11.24 -2.34
C TYR A 88 -3.22 10.34 -1.59
N GLY A 89 -2.26 9.76 -2.30
CA GLY A 89 -1.17 9.00 -1.70
C GLY A 89 -0.29 9.83 -0.76
N LEU A 90 0.16 11.00 -1.19
CA LEU A 90 0.95 11.92 -0.37
C LEU A 90 0.21 12.34 0.90
N MET A 91 -1.06 12.73 0.77
CA MET A 91 -1.89 13.08 1.94
C MET A 91 -2.13 11.88 2.85
N GLY A 92 -2.30 10.68 2.28
CA GLY A 92 -2.53 9.45 3.03
C GLY A 92 -1.32 9.00 3.84
N ILE A 93 -0.10 9.30 3.38
CA ILE A 93 1.13 8.92 4.09
C ILE A 93 1.52 9.90 5.21
N ILE A 94 0.98 11.13 5.23
CA ILE A 94 1.29 12.13 6.28
C ILE A 94 1.17 11.55 7.70
N PRO A 95 0.03 10.94 8.11
CA PRO A 95 -0.07 10.36 9.45
C PRO A 95 0.92 9.22 9.69
N LEU A 96 1.27 8.42 8.67
CA LEU A 96 2.27 7.35 8.80
C LEU A 96 3.67 7.92 9.04
N VAL A 97 4.06 8.92 8.26
CA VAL A 97 5.33 9.62 8.39
C VAL A 97 5.44 10.30 9.75
N ALA A 98 4.38 10.98 10.19
CA ALA A 98 4.34 11.62 11.50
C ALA A 98 4.57 10.61 12.64
N ILE A 99 3.84 9.49 12.63
CA ILE A 99 4.01 8.43 13.64
C ILE A 99 5.42 7.85 13.57
N GLN A 100 5.95 7.56 12.38
CA GLN A 100 7.29 7.00 12.22
C GLN A 100 8.38 7.94 12.73
N ILE A 101 8.28 9.24 12.45
CA ILE A 101 9.22 10.25 12.95
C ILE A 101 9.17 10.29 14.48
N ILE A 102 7.97 10.31 15.07
CA ILE A 102 7.79 10.26 16.53
C ILE A 102 8.47 9.00 17.08
N LEU A 103 8.22 7.83 16.50
CA LEU A 103 8.84 6.57 16.92
C LEU A 103 10.37 6.65 16.88
N ILE A 104 10.96 7.21 15.83
CA ILE A 104 12.42 7.36 15.71
C ILE A 104 12.98 8.34 16.75
N MET A 105 12.24 9.41 17.08
CA MET A 105 12.69 10.47 17.99
C MET A 105 12.60 10.12 19.47
N ILE A 106 11.89 9.05 19.85
CA ILE A 106 11.82 8.60 21.24
C ILE A 106 13.22 8.23 21.73
N LYS A 107 13.68 8.90 22.79
CA LYS A 107 14.93 8.55 23.48
C LYS A 107 14.64 7.42 24.45
N VAL A 108 15.36 6.31 24.30
CA VAL A 108 15.25 5.15 25.19
C VAL A 108 16.59 4.91 25.93
N PRO A 109 16.57 4.35 27.15
CA PRO A 109 17.79 3.85 27.80
C PRO A 109 18.50 2.82 26.93
N LYS A 110 19.84 2.69 27.09
CA LYS A 110 20.68 1.78 26.29
C LYS A 110 20.17 0.35 26.26
N GLU A 111 19.61 -0.13 27.37
CA GLU A 111 19.04 -1.46 27.52
C GLU A 111 17.86 -1.74 26.56
N PHE A 112 17.15 -0.69 26.12
CA PHE A 112 15.98 -0.77 25.25
C PHE A 112 16.26 -0.38 23.79
N GLU A 113 17.50 -0.06 23.41
CA GLU A 113 17.83 0.35 22.03
C GLU A 113 17.43 -0.70 20.99
N THR A 114 17.60 -1.99 21.31
CA THR A 114 17.20 -3.07 20.40
C THR A 114 15.68 -3.15 20.23
N LEU A 115 14.92 -2.96 21.32
CA LEU A 115 13.47 -2.95 21.28
C LEU A 115 12.96 -1.73 20.50
N HIS A 116 13.52 -0.55 20.77
CA HIS A 116 13.21 0.69 20.07
C HIS A 116 13.46 0.56 18.56
N ARG A 117 14.59 -0.04 18.18
CA ARG A 117 14.85 -0.39 16.78
C ARG A 117 13.77 -1.28 16.19
N ARG A 118 13.43 -2.38 16.87
CA ARG A 118 12.39 -3.30 16.40
C ARG A 118 11.02 -2.63 16.30
N LEU A 119 10.70 -1.64 17.13
CA LEU A 119 9.43 -0.92 17.07
C LEU A 119 9.29 -0.11 15.78
N TYR A 120 10.26 0.74 15.45
CA TYR A 120 10.18 1.55 14.23
C TYR A 120 10.37 0.70 12.96
N GLN A 121 11.14 -0.40 13.04
CA GLN A 121 11.24 -1.37 11.95
C GLN A 121 9.92 -2.12 11.74
N GLY A 122 9.27 -2.50 12.83
CA GLY A 122 7.98 -3.18 12.84
C GLY A 122 6.85 -2.29 12.31
N PHE A 123 6.82 -1.00 12.67
CA PHE A 123 5.86 -0.06 12.09
C PHE A 123 6.02 0.09 10.58
N GLY A 124 7.26 0.02 10.07
CA GLY A 124 7.56 -0.07 8.65
C GLY A 124 7.36 -1.47 8.03
N GLY A 125 6.78 -2.43 8.77
CA GLY A 125 6.74 -3.86 8.44
C GLY A 125 6.36 -4.21 7.00
N PRO A 126 5.19 -3.77 6.49
CA PRO A 126 4.80 -3.99 5.10
C PRO A 126 5.78 -3.43 4.05
N LEU A 127 6.63 -2.48 4.43
CA LEU A 127 7.65 -1.86 3.58
C LEU A 127 9.07 -2.20 4.02
N TYR A 128 9.25 -3.14 4.96
CA TYR A 128 10.54 -3.47 5.56
C TYR A 128 11.58 -3.86 4.50
N TRP A 129 11.18 -4.64 3.49
CA TRP A 129 12.06 -5.00 2.38
C TRP A 129 12.60 -3.79 1.61
N ILE A 130 11.80 -2.72 1.46
CA ILE A 130 12.21 -1.48 0.77
C ILE A 130 13.24 -0.75 1.63
N SER A 131 12.95 -0.56 2.92
CA SER A 131 13.89 0.07 3.85
C SER A 131 15.21 -0.68 3.93
N ARG A 132 15.15 -2.03 3.85
CA ARG A 132 16.33 -2.89 3.81
C ARG A 132 17.14 -2.71 2.53
N LEU A 133 16.48 -2.62 1.37
CA LEU A 133 17.15 -2.33 0.09
C LEU A 133 17.85 -0.96 0.09
N LEU A 134 17.27 0.02 0.78
CA LEU A 134 17.84 1.36 0.91
C LEU A 134 19.04 1.41 1.88
N GLY A 135 19.22 0.40 2.75
CA GLY A 135 20.36 0.31 3.68
C GLY A 135 19.99 0.26 5.17
N ASP A 136 18.71 0.04 5.51
CA ASP A 136 18.24 -0.29 6.87
C ASP A 136 18.52 0.80 7.96
N GLN A 137 18.73 2.05 7.55
CA GLN A 137 18.82 3.20 8.46
C GLN A 137 17.44 3.73 8.83
N SER A 138 17.31 4.40 9.98
CA SER A 138 16.03 4.94 10.48
C SER A 138 15.30 5.81 9.46
N VAL A 139 16.02 6.64 8.72
CA VAL A 139 15.47 7.53 7.67
C VAL A 139 14.88 6.73 6.50
N HIS A 140 15.43 5.55 6.17
CA HIS A 140 14.93 4.73 5.07
C HIS A 140 13.51 4.22 5.31
N TYR A 141 13.14 4.02 6.58
CA TYR A 141 11.77 3.66 6.94
C TYR A 141 10.77 4.78 6.62
N VAL A 142 11.17 6.03 6.82
CA VAL A 142 10.33 7.18 6.44
C VAL A 142 10.24 7.29 4.92
N ILE A 143 11.36 7.18 4.21
CA ILE A 143 11.41 7.27 2.75
C ILE A 143 10.58 6.16 2.09
N SER A 144 10.54 4.96 2.67
CA SER A 144 9.79 3.83 2.12
C SER A 144 8.30 4.14 1.90
N PHE A 145 7.69 5.00 2.72
CA PHE A 145 6.28 5.40 2.56
C PHE A 145 5.97 6.11 1.24
N THR A 146 6.97 6.73 0.60
CA THR A 146 6.79 7.38 -0.70
C THR A 146 6.31 6.41 -1.77
N VAL A 147 6.65 5.12 -1.65
CA VAL A 147 6.17 4.06 -2.55
C VAL A 147 4.64 3.97 -2.54
N LEU A 148 3.98 4.20 -1.40
CA LEU A 148 2.51 4.20 -1.33
C LEU A 148 1.90 5.31 -2.21
N ALA A 149 2.55 6.47 -2.29
CA ALA A 149 2.12 7.56 -3.15
C ALA A 149 2.25 7.20 -4.64
N PHE A 150 3.34 6.53 -5.02
CA PHE A 150 3.50 6.02 -6.39
C PHE A 150 2.46 4.95 -6.75
N ILE A 151 2.17 4.01 -5.85
CA ILE A 151 1.13 2.99 -6.07
C ILE A 151 -0.24 3.64 -6.24
N ALA A 152 -0.57 4.60 -5.38
CA ALA A 152 -1.84 5.33 -5.45
C ALA A 152 -1.96 6.11 -6.77
N GLY A 153 -0.88 6.79 -7.19
CA GLY A 153 -0.80 7.47 -8.48
C GLY A 153 -0.99 6.51 -9.66
N ALA A 154 -0.28 5.37 -9.67
CA ALA A 154 -0.37 4.36 -10.72
C ALA A 154 -1.78 3.74 -10.81
N GLY A 155 -2.40 3.42 -9.67
CA GLY A 155 -3.78 2.92 -9.62
C GLY A 155 -4.78 3.92 -10.17
N TYR A 156 -4.69 5.19 -9.74
CA TYR A 156 -5.57 6.25 -10.23
C TYR A 156 -5.39 6.50 -11.74
N PHE A 157 -4.15 6.58 -12.21
CA PHE A 157 -3.85 6.74 -13.63
C PHE A 157 -4.41 5.59 -14.47
N ALA A 158 -4.27 4.35 -13.98
CA ALA A 158 -4.87 3.19 -14.62
C ALA A 158 -6.39 3.32 -14.75
N GLY A 159 -7.08 3.79 -13.70
CA GLY A 159 -8.53 4.00 -13.76
C GLY A 159 -8.92 5.13 -14.71
N PHE A 160 -8.09 6.16 -14.84
CA PHE A 160 -8.31 7.22 -15.83
C PHE A 160 -8.19 6.70 -17.28
N LYS A 161 -7.31 5.74 -17.52
CA LYS A 161 -7.08 5.08 -18.82
C LYS A 161 -7.91 3.81 -19.05
N ASP A 162 -8.89 3.53 -18.18
CA ASP A 162 -9.71 2.31 -18.22
C ASP A 162 -8.89 1.00 -18.23
N PHE A 163 -7.70 1.02 -17.62
CA PHE A 163 -6.76 -0.10 -17.58
C PHE A 163 -7.00 -1.01 -16.38
N TYR A 164 -7.02 -2.32 -16.63
CA TYR A 164 -7.23 -3.35 -15.61
C TYR A 164 -6.02 -4.28 -15.50
N LEU A 165 -5.22 -4.13 -14.43
CA LEU A 165 -4.04 -4.95 -14.18
C LEU A 165 -4.30 -6.47 -14.25
N LEU A 166 -5.40 -6.94 -13.66
CA LEU A 166 -5.78 -8.35 -13.71
C LEU A 166 -6.07 -8.85 -15.13
N ASN A 167 -6.69 -8.02 -15.98
CA ASN A 167 -6.96 -8.39 -17.37
C ASN A 167 -5.65 -8.47 -18.16
N PHE A 168 -4.74 -7.52 -17.94
CA PHE A 168 -3.41 -7.51 -18.55
C PHE A 168 -2.60 -8.75 -18.17
N ILE A 169 -2.56 -9.11 -16.88
CA ILE A 169 -1.87 -10.30 -16.39
C ILE A 169 -2.49 -11.57 -16.99
N ARG A 170 -3.83 -11.69 -16.98
CA ARG A 170 -4.52 -12.85 -17.58
C ARG A 170 -4.22 -13.02 -19.07
N GLN A 171 -4.21 -11.92 -19.83
CA GLN A 171 -3.87 -11.93 -21.26
C GLN A 171 -2.43 -12.40 -21.47
N LYS A 172 -1.48 -11.87 -20.69
CA LYS A 172 -0.07 -12.28 -20.74
C LYS A 172 0.15 -13.75 -20.38
N LEU A 173 -0.65 -14.28 -19.45
CA LEU A 173 -0.61 -15.68 -19.04
C LEU A 173 -1.42 -16.61 -19.97
N GLY A 174 -2.01 -16.09 -21.07
CA GLY A 174 -2.80 -16.90 -22.01
C GLY A 174 -4.10 -17.45 -21.43
N ILE A 175 -4.56 -16.93 -20.29
CA ILE A 175 -5.80 -17.37 -19.63
C ILE A 175 -6.98 -16.83 -20.44
N LYS A 176 -7.55 -17.67 -21.31
CA LYS A 176 -8.73 -17.31 -22.10
C LYS A 176 -9.89 -16.93 -21.18
N ARG A 177 -10.52 -15.80 -21.48
CA ARG A 177 -11.73 -15.34 -20.79
C ARG A 177 -12.78 -16.45 -21.01
N LYS A 178 -13.29 -17.07 -19.93
CA LYS A 178 -14.52 -17.86 -20.03
C LYS A 178 -15.60 -16.89 -20.52
N GLU A 179 -15.99 -17.01 -21.78
CA GLU A 179 -17.16 -16.32 -22.30
C GLU A 179 -18.31 -16.70 -21.39
N LYS A 180 -18.86 -15.69 -20.71
CA LYS A 180 -20.07 -15.87 -19.93
C LYS A 180 -21.12 -16.21 -20.98
N LYS A 181 -21.61 -17.45 -20.99
CA LYS A 181 -22.72 -17.89 -21.83
C LYS A 181 -23.95 -17.04 -21.53
N GLU A 182 -24.07 -15.89 -22.18
CA GLU A 182 -25.34 -15.20 -22.41
C GLU A 182 -26.03 -15.88 -23.59
N ALA A 183 -26.41 -17.14 -23.40
CA ALA A 183 -27.33 -17.88 -24.26
C ALA A 183 -27.70 -19.18 -23.54
N ALA A 184 -28.74 -19.12 -22.70
CA ALA A 184 -29.71 -20.20 -22.45
C ALA A 184 -30.40 -19.99 -21.09
N LYS A 185 -31.21 -18.94 -21.00
CA LYS A 185 -32.60 -19.04 -20.54
C LYS A 185 -33.27 -17.71 -20.90
N LYS A 186 -33.85 -17.73 -22.10
CA LYS A 186 -35.04 -16.95 -22.46
C LYS A 186 -36.06 -16.98 -21.32
#